data_AF-A0A9W9JD87-F1
#
_entry.id   AF-A0A9W9JD87-F1
#
_cell.length_a   1.000
_cell.length_b   1.000
_cell.length_c   1.000
_cell.angle_alpha   90.00
_cell.angle_beta   90.00
_cell.angle_gamma   90.00
#
_symmetry.space_group_name_H-M   'P 1'
#
loop_
_entity.id
_entity.type
_entity.pdbx_description
1 polymer ?
#
loop_
_entity_poly.entity_id
_entity_poly.type
_entity_poly.pdbx_seq_one_letter_code
_entity_poly.pdbx_strand_id
1 'polypeptide(L)'
;MRFPVLTTLSAAAALSHAAPSPLQARDVPSDELSQFKFWVQYAAASYCEANYAGQSGTKLACWAGNCPQVEAADTKIAYDFSNTTATDTAGYIAVDSTNKAVVLAFRGSYSVRNWMADFEFPHTDPGLCDGCQA
;
A
#
# COMPACT_ATOMS: atom_id res chain seq x y z
N MET A 1 48.79 12.61 -53.79
CA MET A 1 48.00 13.13 -52.65
C MET A 1 46.64 12.43 -52.71
N ARG A 2 46.33 11.31 -52.03
CA ARG A 2 46.31 10.95 -50.59
C ARG A 2 45.37 11.81 -49.72
N PHE A 3 44.13 11.28 -49.58
CA PHE A 3 43.07 11.44 -48.56
C PHE A 3 42.40 12.82 -48.40
N PRO A 4 41.06 12.91 -48.17
CA PRO A 4 40.35 12.07 -47.18
C PRO A 4 39.04 11.42 -47.67
N VAL A 5 39.00 10.09 -47.58
CA VAL A 5 37.80 9.24 -47.62
C VAL A 5 37.13 9.16 -46.23
N LEU A 6 37.60 9.95 -45.25
CA LEU A 6 37.25 9.77 -43.84
C LEU A 6 36.02 10.57 -43.35
N THR A 7 35.43 11.44 -44.16
CA THR A 7 34.38 12.37 -43.68
C THR A 7 32.95 11.92 -43.94
N THR A 8 32.71 10.89 -44.76
CA THR A 8 31.33 10.46 -45.07
C THR A 8 30.79 9.36 -44.16
N LEU A 9 31.63 8.73 -43.32
CA LEU A 9 31.18 7.63 -42.46
C LEU A 9 30.47 8.09 -41.17
N SER A 10 30.59 9.37 -40.78
CA SER A 10 29.99 9.88 -39.53
C SER A 10 28.50 10.19 -39.61
N ALA A 11 27.87 10.22 -40.80
CA ALA A 11 26.45 10.57 -40.93
C ALA A 11 25.49 9.37 -40.72
N ALA A 12 25.97 8.13 -40.77
CA ALA A 12 25.11 6.95 -40.67
C ALA A 12 24.87 6.49 -39.21
N ALA A 13 25.67 6.95 -38.24
CA ALA A 13 25.52 6.54 -36.83
C ALA A 13 24.38 7.28 -36.08
N ALA A 14 23.85 8.37 -36.64
CA ALA A 14 22.81 9.18 -36.00
C ALA A 14 21.37 8.67 -36.24
N LEU A 15 21.18 7.62 -37.04
CA LEU A 15 19.87 7.05 -37.34
C LEU A 15 19.56 5.78 -36.54
N SER A 16 20.20 5.61 -35.38
CA SER A 16 19.77 4.66 -34.37
C SER A 16 18.42 5.12 -33.82
N HIS A 17 17.34 4.83 -34.56
CA HIS A 17 16.00 4.93 -34.03
C HIS A 17 15.94 3.92 -32.89
N ALA A 18 16.05 4.40 -31.65
CA ALA A 18 15.59 3.65 -30.51
C ALA A 18 14.10 3.44 -30.74
N ALA A 19 13.73 2.33 -31.39
CA ALA A 19 12.35 1.91 -31.45
C ALA A 19 11.88 1.85 -29.98
N PRO A 20 10.83 2.58 -29.60
CA PRO A 20 10.28 2.43 -28.26
C PRO A 20 9.98 0.95 -28.11
N SER A 21 10.71 0.28 -27.21
CA SER A 21 10.35 -1.07 -26.83
C SER A 21 8.88 -0.98 -26.42
N PRO A 22 7.97 -1.82 -26.97
CA PRO A 22 6.59 -1.79 -26.53
C PRO A 22 6.65 -1.91 -25.01
N LEU A 23 6.12 -0.91 -24.29
CA LEU A 23 6.00 -0.99 -22.86
C LEU A 23 5.28 -2.30 -22.60
N GLN A 24 5.97 -3.27 -22.00
CA GLN A 24 5.28 -4.44 -21.47
C GLN A 24 4.36 -3.90 -20.39
N ALA A 25 3.10 -3.66 -20.76
CA ALA A 25 2.05 -3.44 -19.80
C ALA A 25 2.05 -4.68 -18.90
N ARG A 26 2.57 -4.51 -17.68
CA ARG A 26 2.46 -5.51 -16.62
C ARG A 26 1.10 -5.33 -16.00
N ASP A 27 0.09 -5.78 -16.74
CA ASP A 27 -1.28 -5.79 -16.26
C ASP A 27 -1.45 -6.91 -15.23
N VAL A 28 -2.38 -6.69 -14.31
CA VAL A 28 -2.83 -7.72 -13.38
C VAL A 28 -4.17 -8.30 -13.87
N PRO A 29 -4.43 -9.59 -13.65
CA PRO A 29 -5.75 -10.17 -13.80
C PRO A 29 -6.84 -9.32 -13.13
N SER A 30 -8.02 -9.25 -13.74
CA SER A 30 -9.13 -8.40 -13.28
C SER A 30 -9.63 -8.78 -11.88
N ASP A 31 -9.57 -10.07 -11.55
CA ASP A 31 -9.91 -10.62 -10.24
C ASP A 31 -8.89 -10.19 -9.17
N GLU A 32 -7.59 -10.18 -9.48
CA GLU A 32 -6.57 -9.63 -8.58
C GLU A 32 -6.79 -8.14 -8.33
N LEU A 33 -7.02 -7.35 -9.38
CA LEU A 33 -7.34 -5.93 -9.23
C LEU A 33 -8.58 -5.71 -8.36
N SER A 34 -9.58 -6.58 -8.49
CA SER A 34 -10.80 -6.52 -7.69
C SER A 34 -10.51 -6.83 -6.22
N GLN A 35 -9.65 -7.82 -5.94
CA GLN A 35 -9.20 -8.14 -4.59
C GLN A 35 -8.41 -6.98 -3.97
N PHE A 36 -7.49 -6.35 -4.70
CA PHE A 36 -6.75 -5.19 -4.19
C PHE A 36 -7.68 -4.02 -3.81
N LYS A 37 -8.67 -3.74 -4.66
CA LYS A 37 -9.70 -2.71 -4.41
C LYS A 37 -10.63 -3.06 -3.25
N PHE A 38 -10.84 -4.34 -2.98
CA PHE A 38 -11.60 -4.80 -1.83
C PHE A 38 -10.79 -4.64 -0.53
N TRP A 39 -9.58 -5.19 -0.46
CA TRP A 39 -8.78 -5.19 0.77
C TRP A 39 -8.33 -3.82 1.23
N VAL A 40 -8.09 -2.88 0.30
CA VAL A 40 -7.74 -1.49 0.66
C VAL A 40 -8.86 -0.79 1.44
N GLN A 41 -10.11 -1.24 1.35
CA GLN A 41 -11.22 -0.68 2.11
C GLN A 41 -11.14 -0.98 3.60
N TYR A 42 -10.55 -2.12 4.01
CA TYR A 42 -10.25 -2.37 5.43
C TYR A 42 -9.19 -1.42 5.95
N ALA A 43 -8.15 -1.16 5.15
CA ALA A 43 -7.15 -0.14 5.48
C ALA A 43 -7.80 1.24 5.60
N ALA A 44 -8.70 1.62 4.69
CA ALA A 44 -9.46 2.87 4.78
C ALA A 44 -10.31 2.94 6.06
N ALA A 45 -11.01 1.86 6.41
CA ALA A 45 -11.83 1.77 7.63
C ALA A 45 -11.01 1.91 8.93
N SER A 46 -9.71 1.61 8.91
CA SER A 46 -8.83 1.80 10.08
C SER A 46 -8.63 3.27 10.45
N TYR A 47 -8.92 4.21 9.54
CA TYR A 47 -8.87 5.64 9.83
C TYR A 47 -10.15 6.18 10.48
N CYS A 48 -11.22 5.38 10.55
CA CYS A 48 -12.45 5.79 11.20
C CYS A 48 -12.36 5.49 12.70
N GLU A 49 -12.39 6.54 13.53
CA GLU A 49 -12.28 6.44 14.99
C GLU A 49 -13.27 5.46 15.61
N ALA A 50 -14.51 5.45 15.11
CA ALA A 50 -15.54 4.52 15.56
C ALA A 50 -15.16 3.04 15.40
N ASN A 51 -14.20 2.69 14.54
CA ASN A 51 -13.75 1.32 14.31
C ASN A 51 -12.55 0.90 15.18
N TYR A 52 -11.76 1.84 15.70
CA TYR A 52 -10.55 1.54 16.50
C TYR A 52 -10.61 2.07 17.94
N ALA A 53 -11.59 2.91 18.24
CA ALA A 53 -11.92 3.40 19.58
C ALA A 53 -13.42 3.21 19.90
N GLY A 54 -14.09 2.37 19.11
CA GLY A 54 -15.46 1.92 19.36
C GLY A 54 -15.50 0.68 20.24
N GLN A 55 -16.70 0.21 20.57
CA GLN A 55 -16.86 -1.03 21.33
C GLN A 55 -16.77 -2.26 20.41
N SER A 56 -16.09 -3.30 20.86
CA SER A 56 -16.04 -4.59 20.17
C SER A 56 -17.45 -5.19 19.97
N GLY A 57 -17.64 -5.97 18.91
CA GLY A 57 -18.91 -6.56 18.49
C GLY A 57 -19.72 -5.68 17.53
N THR A 58 -19.28 -4.45 17.28
CA THR A 58 -19.89 -3.54 16.31
C THR A 58 -19.43 -3.83 14.88
N LYS A 59 -20.22 -3.38 13.90
CA LYS A 59 -19.94 -3.53 12.47
C LYS A 59 -18.98 -2.44 11.99
N LEU A 60 -18.10 -2.75 11.04
CA LEU A 60 -17.25 -1.74 10.42
C LEU A 60 -18.08 -0.74 9.61
N ALA A 61 -17.79 0.54 9.79
CA ALA A 61 -18.43 1.64 9.06
C ALA A 61 -17.43 2.73 8.69
N CYS A 62 -17.65 3.39 7.55
CA CYS A 62 -16.82 4.49 7.08
C CYS A 62 -17.65 5.72 6.75
N TRP A 63 -17.57 6.74 7.60
CA TRP A 63 -18.28 8.02 7.40
C TRP A 63 -17.91 8.73 6.08
N ALA A 64 -16.73 8.45 5.53
CA ALA A 64 -16.25 9.02 4.27
C ALA A 64 -16.74 8.25 3.02
N GLY A 65 -17.49 7.15 3.19
CA GLY A 65 -17.99 6.34 2.08
C GLY A 65 -16.91 5.62 1.27
N ASN A 66 -15.72 5.41 1.85
CA ASN A 66 -14.55 4.83 1.20
C ASN A 66 -14.33 3.34 1.52
N CYS A 67 -15.29 2.68 2.20
CA CYS A 67 -15.28 1.23 2.40
C CYS A 67 -16.62 0.53 2.10
N PRO A 68 -17.32 0.85 0.99
CA PRO A 68 -18.69 0.37 0.74
C PRO A 68 -18.82 -1.16 0.65
N GLN A 69 -17.80 -1.88 0.17
CA GLN A 69 -17.85 -3.35 0.10
C GLN A 69 -17.65 -3.97 1.48
N VAL A 70 -16.88 -3.34 2.36
CA VAL A 70 -16.72 -3.77 3.77
C VAL A 70 -18.00 -3.51 4.57
N GLU A 71 -18.67 -2.38 4.32
CA GLU A 71 -19.97 -2.08 4.91
C GLU A 71 -21.07 -3.01 4.40
N ALA A 72 -20.97 -3.48 3.15
CA ALA A 72 -21.89 -4.48 2.59
C ALA A 72 -21.66 -5.88 3.18
N ALA A 73 -20.43 -6.22 3.57
CA ALA A 73 -20.08 -7.50 4.17
C ALA A 73 -20.61 -7.64 5.61
N ASP A 74 -20.76 -8.89 6.07
CA ASP A 74 -21.09 -9.21 7.46
C ASP A 74 -19.83 -9.20 8.31
N THR A 75 -19.45 -7.99 8.74
CA THR A 75 -18.26 -7.74 9.55
C THR A 75 -18.58 -7.49 11.02
N LYS A 76 -17.71 -7.97 11.91
CA LYS A 76 -17.73 -7.64 13.33
C LYS A 76 -16.33 -7.37 13.85
N ILE A 77 -16.15 -6.27 14.56
CA ILE A 77 -14.92 -5.97 15.28
C ILE A 77 -14.79 -6.95 16.45
N ALA A 78 -13.77 -7.79 16.42
CA ALA A 78 -13.45 -8.71 17.51
C ALA A 78 -12.58 -8.05 18.57
N TYR A 79 -11.70 -7.14 18.16
CA TYR A 79 -10.81 -6.38 19.03
C TYR A 79 -10.43 -5.07 18.34
N ASP A 80 -10.24 -4.02 19.12
CA ASP A 80 -9.84 -2.70 18.67
C ASP A 80 -8.69 -2.19 19.56
N PHE A 81 -7.85 -1.32 19.01
CA PHE A 81 -6.72 -0.75 19.73
C PHE A 81 -6.47 0.68 19.30
N SER A 82 -6.25 1.54 20.29
CA SER A 82 -5.94 2.95 20.13
C SER A 82 -5.04 3.41 21.27
N ASN A 83 -4.01 4.21 20.97
CA ASN A 83 -3.17 4.87 21.98
C ASN A 83 -2.58 3.94 23.06
N THR A 84 -2.36 2.66 22.73
CA THR A 84 -1.83 1.66 23.68
C THR A 84 -0.30 1.67 23.74
N THR A 85 0.38 2.45 22.91
CA THR A 85 1.85 2.55 22.87
C THR A 85 2.32 3.99 22.68
N ALA A 86 3.61 4.25 22.86
CA ALA A 86 4.23 5.56 22.55
C ALA A 86 4.16 5.92 21.05
N THR A 87 3.82 4.95 20.21
CA THR A 87 3.55 5.14 18.79
C THR A 87 2.04 5.30 18.61
N ASP A 88 1.59 6.29 17.84
CA ASP A 88 0.17 6.57 17.52
C ASP A 88 -0.49 5.46 16.65
N THR A 89 -0.11 4.20 16.89
CA THR A 89 -0.64 3.01 16.24
C THR A 89 -2.05 2.74 16.76
N ALA A 90 -3.00 2.70 15.83
CA ALA A 90 -4.39 2.37 16.09
C ALA A 90 -4.87 1.37 15.04
N GLY A 91 -5.98 0.69 15.30
CA GLY A 91 -6.51 -0.30 14.37
C GLY A 91 -7.50 -1.27 15.02
N TYR A 92 -7.76 -2.37 14.32
CA TYR A 92 -8.71 -3.38 14.77
C TYR A 92 -8.41 -4.76 14.20
N ILE A 93 -9.00 -5.77 14.82
CA ILE A 93 -9.19 -7.12 14.31
C ILE A 93 -10.68 -7.29 14.05
N ALA A 94 -11.06 -7.59 12.81
CA ALA A 94 -12.44 -7.85 12.42
C ALA A 94 -12.62 -9.26 11.85
N VAL A 95 -13.78 -9.85 12.10
CA VAL A 95 -14.23 -11.09 11.47
C VAL A 95 -15.19 -10.72 10.34
N ASP A 96 -14.87 -11.14 9.13
CA ASP A 96 -15.74 -11.05 7.96
C ASP A 96 -16.32 -12.44 7.63
N SER A 97 -17.61 -12.60 7.94
CA SER A 97 -18.35 -13.84 7.68
C SER A 97 -18.76 -14.01 6.22
N THR A 98 -18.81 -12.92 5.44
CA THR A 98 -19.09 -12.97 4.00
C THR A 98 -17.90 -13.53 3.24
N ASN A 99 -16.71 -13.00 3.48
CA ASN A 99 -15.48 -13.39 2.77
C ASN A 99 -14.63 -14.43 3.52
N LYS A 100 -15.08 -14.90 4.69
CA LYS A 100 -14.42 -15.95 5.50
C LYS A 100 -12.99 -15.55 5.91
N ALA A 101 -12.82 -14.32 6.38
CA ALA A 101 -11.53 -13.77 6.73
C ALA A 101 -11.52 -13.20 8.15
N VAL A 102 -10.37 -13.31 8.82
CA VAL A 102 -10.04 -12.51 10.00
C VAL A 102 -9.04 -11.46 9.55
N VAL A 103 -9.38 -10.19 9.72
CA VAL A 103 -8.63 -9.05 9.18
C VAL A 103 -8.06 -8.23 10.31
N LEU A 104 -6.74 -8.16 10.39
CA LEU A 104 -6.02 -7.22 11.23
C LEU A 104 -5.64 -6.00 10.39
N ALA A 105 -6.20 -4.84 10.72
CA ALA A 105 -5.94 -3.59 10.03
C ALA A 105 -5.24 -2.61 10.96
N PHE A 106 -4.11 -2.07 10.51
CA PHE A 106 -3.40 -0.99 11.18
C PHE A 106 -3.66 0.33 10.46
N ARG A 107 -3.97 1.36 11.24
CA ARG A 107 -4.05 2.74 10.79
C ARG A 107 -2.64 3.30 10.63
N GLY A 108 -2.36 3.90 9.48
CA GLY A 108 -1.13 4.66 9.28
C GLY A 108 -1.14 5.98 10.07
N SER A 109 -0.07 6.77 9.91
CA SER A 109 0.00 8.10 10.51
C SER A 109 -1.06 9.04 9.90
N TYR A 110 -1.70 9.85 10.73
CA TYR A 110 -2.61 10.93 10.29
C TYR A 110 -1.83 12.16 9.77
N SER A 111 -0.56 12.29 10.15
CA SER A 111 0.32 13.39 9.78
C SER A 111 1.49 12.90 8.92
N VAL A 112 1.19 12.20 7.82
CA VAL A 112 2.19 11.71 6.84
C VAL A 112 3.16 12.81 6.37
N ARG A 113 2.73 14.09 6.40
CA ARG A 113 3.57 15.25 6.09
C ARG A 113 4.60 15.61 7.17
N ASN A 114 4.25 15.50 8.46
CA ASN A 114 5.21 15.70 9.55
C ASN A 114 6.13 14.48 9.68
N TRP A 115 5.61 13.27 9.43
CA TRP A 115 6.40 12.04 9.29
C TRP A 115 7.58 12.33 8.35
N MET A 116 7.36 12.61 7.06
CA MET A 116 8.44 12.84 6.08
C MET A 116 9.42 13.97 6.43
N ALA A 117 9.04 14.94 7.26
CA ALA A 117 9.90 16.06 7.64
C ALA A 117 10.87 15.73 8.80
N ASP A 118 10.50 14.78 9.67
CA ASP A 118 11.22 14.44 10.92
C ASP A 118 11.81 13.00 10.92
N PHE A 119 11.97 12.38 9.73
CA PHE A 119 12.34 10.97 9.62
C PHE A 119 13.83 10.68 9.87
N GLU A 120 14.17 10.33 11.10
CA GLU A 120 15.30 9.44 11.38
C GLU A 120 14.83 7.99 11.23
N PHE A 121 15.49 7.21 10.36
CA PHE A 121 15.22 5.77 10.17
C PHE A 121 16.34 4.93 10.81
N PRO A 122 16.44 4.86 12.15
CA PRO A 122 17.40 3.98 12.80
C PRO A 122 17.04 2.54 12.48
N HIS A 123 18.00 1.79 11.96
CA HIS A 123 17.82 0.36 11.72
C HIS A 123 17.96 -0.40 13.04
N THR A 124 17.04 -1.31 13.30
CA THR A 124 17.13 -2.25 14.43
C THR A 124 17.08 -3.69 13.92
N ASP A 125 17.72 -4.61 14.65
CA ASP A 125 17.56 -6.05 14.41
C ASP A 125 16.16 -6.47 14.91
N PRO A 126 15.26 -6.95 14.02
CA PRO A 126 13.92 -7.37 14.42
C PRO A 126 13.86 -8.82 14.91
N GLY A 127 14.96 -9.58 14.86
CA GLY A 127 15.00 -10.99 15.25
C GLY A 127 14.21 -11.92 14.33
N LEU A 128 13.94 -11.50 13.08
CA LEU A 128 13.18 -12.29 12.10
C LEU A 128 14.06 -13.23 11.26
N CYS A 129 15.30 -12.84 11.02
CA CYS A 129 16.29 -13.61 10.26
C CYS A 129 17.71 -13.08 10.50
N ASP A 130 18.71 -13.95 10.35
CA ASP A 130 20.12 -13.58 10.52
C ASP A 130 20.51 -12.44 9.57
N GLY A 131 20.93 -11.32 10.15
CA GLY A 131 21.37 -10.12 9.41
C GLY A 131 20.26 -9.24 8.86
N CYS A 132 18.99 -9.51 9.18
CA CYS A 132 17.86 -8.66 8.77
C CYS A 132 17.78 -7.39 9.61
N GLN A 133 17.38 -6.28 8.99
CA GLN A 133 17.19 -4.97 9.64
C GLN A 133 15.85 -4.36 9.24
N ALA A 134 15.23 -3.63 10.17
CA ALA A 134 13.97 -2.90 9.99
C ALA A 134 14.12 -1.44 10.40
#